data_AF-Q08709-F1
#
_entry.id   AF-Q08709-F1
#
_cell.length_a   1.000
_cell.length_b   1.000
_cell.length_c   1.000
_cell.angle_alpha   90.00
_cell.angle_beta   90.00
_cell.angle_gamma   90.00
#
_symmetry.space_group_name_H-M   'P 1'
#
loop_
_entity.id
_entity.type
_entity.pdbx_description
1 polymer ?
#
loop_
_entity_poly.entity_id
_entity_poly.type
_entity_poly.pdbx_seq_one_letter_code
_entity_poly.pdbx_strand_id
1 'polypeptide(L)'
;MVEANKEMKEGISAWAKFYRKGTGYFAFAFHRLSGLVILFYLYLHYAVLSNLLRGQATYNAIVKSITYGPYDSFLALDFLLALVIFYHGANGVRLALNEFGIGMQHHKALFFTFEIIAMILLGLFDYYALQFVGVGF
;
A
#
# COMPACT_ATOMS: atom_id res chain seq x y z
N MET A 1 23.44 33.96 15.95
CA MET A 1 22.40 33.49 16.89
C MET A 1 20.97 33.63 16.36
N VAL A 2 20.66 34.52 15.41
CA VAL A 2 19.31 34.68 14.83
C VAL A 2 18.96 33.58 13.81
N GLU A 3 19.91 33.20 12.96
CA GLU A 3 19.76 32.11 11.97
C GLU A 3 19.44 30.75 12.61
N ALA A 4 20.16 30.37 13.67
CA ALA A 4 19.95 29.10 14.40
C ALA A 4 18.57 29.00 15.07
N ASN A 5 17.94 30.13 15.42
CA ASN A 5 16.61 30.17 16.02
C ASN A 5 15.50 30.00 14.96
N LYS A 6 15.79 30.34 13.70
CA LYS A 6 14.86 30.16 12.56
C LYS A 6 14.76 28.69 12.17
N GLU A 7 15.88 27.97 12.17
CA GLU A 7 15.97 26.52 11.93
C GLU A 7 15.17 25.70 12.96
N MET A 8 15.23 26.10 14.24
CA MET A 8 14.54 25.41 15.33
C MET A 8 13.03 25.69 15.38
N LYS A 9 12.57 26.82 14.81
CA LYS A 9 11.15 27.18 14.67
C LYS A 9 10.45 26.46 13.51
N GLU A 10 11.21 25.91 12.58
CA GLU A 10 10.73 25.01 11.53
C GLU A 10 10.50 23.59 12.09
N GLY A 11 9.82 23.47 13.24
CA GLY A 11 9.57 22.21 13.95
C GLY A 11 8.65 21.23 13.20
N ILE A 12 7.64 20.66 13.86
CA ILE A 12 6.69 19.70 13.25
C ILE A 12 6.08 20.25 11.94
N SER A 13 5.93 21.57 11.80
CA SER A 13 5.44 22.23 10.59
C SER A 13 6.33 22.06 9.36
N ALA A 14 7.65 21.86 9.50
CA ALA A 14 8.53 21.57 8.37
C ALA A 14 8.32 20.18 7.79
N TRP A 15 7.85 19.22 8.60
CA TRP A 15 7.42 17.92 8.10
C TRP A 15 6.22 18.03 7.15
N ALA A 16 5.37 19.04 7.30
CA ALA A 16 4.22 19.28 6.43
C ALA A 16 4.54 20.08 5.14
N LYS A 17 5.74 20.65 5.00
CA LYS A 17 6.14 21.42 3.80
C LYS A 17 6.51 20.51 2.62
N PHE A 18 5.51 19.98 1.91
CA PHE A 18 5.69 19.03 0.81
C PHE A 18 6.43 19.61 -0.42
N TYR A 19 6.34 20.92 -0.66
CA TYR A 19 6.87 21.59 -1.86
C TYR A 19 8.40 21.62 -1.98
N ARG A 20 9.15 21.31 -0.92
CA ARG A 20 10.63 21.25 -0.94
C ARG A 20 11.18 19.82 -1.01
N LYS A 21 10.32 18.81 -1.16
CA LYS A 21 10.71 17.41 -0.98
C LYS A 21 10.87 16.70 -2.33
N GLY A 22 11.98 15.99 -2.49
CA GLY A 22 12.27 15.22 -3.70
C GLY A 22 11.59 13.84 -3.72
N THR A 23 11.70 13.14 -4.85
CA THR A 23 11.11 11.81 -5.07
C THR A 23 11.46 10.79 -3.98
N GLY A 24 12.69 10.81 -3.47
CA GLY A 24 13.13 9.91 -2.40
C GLY A 24 12.36 10.09 -1.09
N TYR A 25 11.94 11.32 -0.76
CA TYR A 25 11.12 11.57 0.43
C TYR A 25 9.73 10.93 0.28
N PHE A 26 9.09 11.11 -0.88
CA PHE A 26 7.78 10.55 -1.14
C PHE A 26 7.81 9.02 -1.18
N ALA A 27 8.81 8.43 -1.85
CA ALA A 27 9.00 6.99 -1.88
C ALA A 27 9.10 6.41 -0.45
N PHE A 28 9.86 7.06 0.42
CA PHE A 28 9.98 6.70 1.83
C PHE A 28 8.66 6.85 2.60
N ALA A 29 8.00 8.02 2.49
CA ALA A 29 6.77 8.31 3.22
C ALA A 29 5.64 7.34 2.82
N PHE A 30 5.45 7.11 1.53
CA PHE A 30 4.43 6.18 1.03
C PHE A 30 4.77 4.73 1.38
N HIS A 31 6.04 4.31 1.42
CA HIS A 31 6.39 2.95 1.84
C HIS A 31 6.01 2.68 3.30
N ARG A 32 6.23 3.65 4.18
CA ARG A 32 5.81 3.54 5.59
C ARG A 32 4.31 3.59 5.75
N LEU A 33 3.65 4.53 5.06
CA LEU A 33 2.19 4.66 5.12
C LEU A 33 1.51 3.37 4.62
N SER A 34 1.95 2.83 3.47
CA SER A 34 1.44 1.56 2.95
C SER A 34 1.66 0.40 3.91
N GLY A 35 2.82 0.33 4.57
CA GLY A 35 3.09 -0.69 5.59
C GLY A 35 2.13 -0.61 6.79
N LEU A 36 1.80 0.60 7.25
CA LEU A 36 0.81 0.81 8.31
C LEU A 36 -0.60 0.39 7.86
N VAL A 37 -0.98 0.69 6.62
CA VAL A 37 -2.27 0.27 6.04
C VAL A 37 -2.34 -1.26 5.96
N ILE A 38 -1.28 -1.93 5.48
CA ILE A 38 -1.21 -3.39 5.39
C ILE A 38 -1.27 -4.02 6.78
N LEU A 39 -0.54 -3.46 7.76
CA LEU A 39 -0.57 -3.95 9.14
C LEU A 39 -1.98 -3.85 9.73
N PHE A 40 -2.66 -2.71 9.56
CA PHE A 40 -4.03 -2.54 10.00
C PHE A 40 -4.97 -3.55 9.31
N TYR A 41 -4.85 -3.70 7.99
CA TYR A 41 -5.61 -4.68 7.24
C TYR A 41 -5.35 -6.11 7.74
N LEU A 42 -4.13 -6.47 8.10
CA LEU A 42 -3.79 -7.81 8.59
C LEU A 42 -4.59 -8.17 9.85
N TYR A 43 -4.80 -7.22 10.77
CA TYR A 43 -5.66 -7.43 11.94
C TYR A 43 -7.13 -7.62 11.57
N LEU A 44 -7.65 -6.80 10.64
CA LEU A 44 -9.02 -6.96 10.14
C LEU A 44 -9.20 -8.32 9.45
N HIS A 45 -8.23 -8.70 8.61
CA HIS A 45 -8.22 -9.96 7.90
C HIS A 45 -8.18 -11.15 8.86
N TYR A 46 -7.33 -11.09 9.88
CA TYR A 46 -7.29 -12.09 10.94
C TYR A 46 -8.62 -12.19 11.70
N ALA A 47 -9.26 -11.07 12.02
CA ALA A 47 -10.57 -11.07 12.68
C ALA A 47 -11.64 -11.77 11.83
N VAL A 48 -11.67 -11.55 10.51
CA VAL A 48 -12.58 -12.24 9.60
C VAL A 48 -12.28 -13.75 9.55
N LEU A 49 -11.01 -14.12 9.30
CA LEU A 49 -10.59 -15.53 9.23
C LEU A 49 -10.83 -16.31 10.53
N SER A 50 -10.75 -15.64 11.69
CA SER A 50 -11.02 -16.28 12.98
C SER A 50 -12.42 -16.89 13.09
N ASN A 51 -13.37 -16.42 12.27
CA ASN A 51 -14.72 -16.99 12.21
C ASN A 51 -14.77 -18.38 11.55
N LEU A 52 -13.71 -18.83 10.87
CA LEU A 52 -13.60 -20.23 10.42
C LEU A 52 -13.66 -21.20 11.59
N LEU A 53 -13.17 -20.80 12.77
CA LEU A 53 -13.26 -21.59 14.01
C LEU A 53 -14.71 -21.76 14.50
N ARG A 54 -15.63 -20.91 14.04
CA ARG A 54 -17.08 -20.96 14.35
C ARG A 54 -17.89 -21.69 13.28
N GLY A 55 -17.22 -22.36 12.35
CA GLY A 55 -17.83 -23.14 11.28
C GLY A 55 -18.07 -22.37 9.99
N GLN A 56 -18.11 -23.11 8.88
CA GLN A 56 -18.19 -22.58 7.52
C GLN A 56 -19.42 -21.68 7.30
N ALA A 57 -20.56 -22.02 7.90
CA ALA A 57 -21.80 -21.24 7.76
C ALA A 57 -21.65 -19.81 8.30
N THR A 58 -21.03 -19.67 9.49
CA THR A 58 -20.76 -18.37 10.13
C THR A 58 -19.80 -17.54 9.29
N TYR A 59 -18.70 -18.15 8.85
CA TYR A 59 -17.74 -17.49 7.97
C TYR A 59 -18.38 -16.99 6.68
N ASN A 60 -19.13 -17.86 5.98
CA ASN A 60 -19.81 -17.51 4.73
C ASN A 60 -20.83 -16.37 4.92
N ALA A 61 -21.57 -16.37 6.04
CA ALA A 61 -22.52 -15.30 6.35
C ALA A 61 -21.82 -13.94 6.54
N ILE A 62 -20.70 -13.93 7.27
CA ILE A 62 -19.89 -12.73 7.48
C ILE A 62 -19.31 -12.23 6.16
N VAL A 63 -18.62 -13.10 5.40
CA VAL A 63 -18.06 -12.73 4.09
C VAL A 63 -19.16 -12.20 3.18
N LYS A 64 -20.31 -12.88 3.08
CA LYS A 64 -21.43 -12.40 2.26
C LYS A 64 -21.93 -11.01 2.70
N SER A 65 -22.04 -10.76 4.00
CA SER A 65 -22.49 -9.46 4.53
C SER A 65 -21.50 -8.33 4.25
N ILE A 66 -20.20 -8.64 4.24
CA ILE A 66 -19.12 -7.71 3.98
C ILE A 66 -18.98 -7.43 2.48
N THR A 67 -18.97 -8.48 1.65
CA THR A 67 -18.84 -8.38 0.20
C THR A 67 -20.04 -7.70 -0.46
N TYR A 68 -21.28 -8.01 -0.03
CA TYR A 68 -22.52 -7.51 -0.64
C TYR A 68 -23.28 -6.52 0.28
N GLY A 69 -22.56 -5.81 1.15
CA GLY A 69 -23.14 -4.76 1.99
C GLY A 69 -23.73 -3.61 1.16
N PRO A 70 -24.45 -2.65 1.77
CA PRO A 70 -25.32 -1.70 1.08
C PRO A 70 -24.66 -0.72 0.07
N TYR A 71 -23.36 -0.83 -0.23
CA TYR A 71 -22.64 0.12 -1.06
C TYR A 71 -21.57 -0.47 -1.99
N ASP A 72 -21.41 -1.80 -2.10
CA ASP A 72 -20.30 -2.46 -2.84
C ASP A 72 -18.90 -1.90 -2.50
N SER A 73 -18.77 -1.18 -1.38
CA SER A 73 -17.59 -0.41 -1.02
C SER A 73 -16.38 -1.30 -0.73
N PHE A 74 -16.62 -2.54 -0.34
CA PHE A 74 -15.57 -3.54 -0.14
C PHE A 74 -14.84 -3.88 -1.43
N LEU A 75 -15.50 -3.87 -2.59
CA LEU A 75 -14.83 -4.12 -3.87
C LEU A 75 -13.81 -3.01 -4.18
N ALA A 76 -14.18 -1.75 -3.97
CA ALA A 76 -13.26 -0.62 -4.15
C ALA A 76 -12.10 -0.66 -3.13
N LEU A 77 -12.37 -1.09 -1.89
CA LEU A 77 -11.34 -1.28 -0.87
C LEU A 77 -10.36 -2.41 -1.24
N ASP A 78 -10.83 -3.47 -1.89
CA ASP A 78 -9.99 -4.57 -2.35
C ASP A 78 -9.01 -4.10 -3.45
N PHE A 79 -9.47 -3.31 -4.42
CA PHE A 79 -8.59 -2.69 -5.43
C PHE A 79 -7.58 -1.71 -4.81
N LEU A 80 -8.03 -0.89 -3.87
CA LEU A 80 -7.14 0.04 -3.15
C LEU A 80 -6.09 -0.73 -2.34
N LEU A 81 -6.49 -1.80 -1.68
CA LEU A 81 -5.59 -2.66 -0.92
C LEU A 81 -4.60 -3.36 -1.84
N ALA A 82 -5.04 -3.87 -2.99
CA ALA A 82 -4.16 -4.45 -4.00
C ALA A 82 -3.09 -3.43 -4.44
N LEU A 83 -3.48 -2.20 -4.77
CA LEU A 83 -2.54 -1.11 -5.08
C LEU A 83 -1.50 -0.91 -3.97
N VAL A 84 -1.95 -0.84 -2.72
CA VAL A 84 -1.08 -0.66 -1.55
C VAL A 84 -0.09 -1.83 -1.40
N ILE A 85 -0.55 -3.07 -1.57
CA ILE A 85 0.29 -4.27 -1.46
C ILE A 85 1.34 -4.32 -2.58
N PHE A 86 0.95 -4.10 -3.84
CA PHE A 86 1.87 -4.12 -4.97
C PHE A 86 2.93 -3.03 -4.87
N TYR A 87 2.54 -1.80 -4.54
CA TYR A 87 3.47 -0.71 -4.27
C TYR A 87 4.43 -1.06 -3.11
N HIS A 88 3.89 -1.50 -1.98
CA HIS A 88 4.69 -1.78 -0.78
C HIS A 88 5.69 -2.93 -1.02
N GLY A 89 5.23 -4.01 -1.62
CA GLY A 89 6.04 -5.18 -1.93
C GLY A 89 7.17 -4.86 -2.91
N ALA A 90 6.87 -4.17 -4.01
CA ALA A 90 7.87 -3.81 -5.01
C ALA A 90 8.95 -2.88 -4.45
N ASN A 91 8.55 -1.81 -3.75
CA ASN A 91 9.49 -0.91 -3.10
C ASN A 91 10.29 -1.61 -1.99
N GLY A 92 9.67 -2.55 -1.27
CA GLY A 92 10.32 -3.36 -0.23
C GLY A 92 11.43 -4.25 -0.79
N VAL A 93 11.18 -4.94 -1.92
CA VAL A 93 12.20 -5.73 -2.62
C VAL A 93 13.36 -4.85 -3.07
N ARG A 94 13.07 -3.67 -3.64
CA ARG A 94 14.10 -2.69 -4.01
C ARG A 94 14.92 -2.24 -2.80
N LEU A 95 14.27 -1.97 -1.66
CA LEU A 95 14.94 -1.58 -0.41
C LEU A 95 15.88 -2.70 0.06
N ALA A 96 15.39 -3.93 0.10
CA ALA A 96 16.19 -5.09 0.46
C ALA A 96 17.43 -5.23 -0.45
N LEU A 97 17.26 -5.12 -1.77
CA LEU A 97 18.39 -5.15 -2.71
C LEU A 97 19.43 -4.05 -2.42
N ASN A 98 18.97 -2.82 -2.16
CA ASN A 98 19.86 -1.73 -1.80
C ASN A 98 20.60 -1.98 -0.47
N GLU A 99 19.97 -2.63 0.50
CA GLU A 99 20.61 -3.02 1.78
C GLU A 99 21.73 -4.04 1.57
N PHE A 100 21.61 -4.91 0.56
CA PHE A 100 22.70 -5.79 0.11
C PHE A 100 23.73 -5.09 -0.79
N GLY A 101 23.64 -3.76 -0.95
CA GLY A 101 24.54 -2.97 -1.79
C GLY A 101 24.27 -3.07 -3.30
N ILE A 102 23.22 -3.77 -3.71
CA ILE A 102 22.85 -3.95 -5.12
C ILE A 102 22.08 -2.71 -5.58
N GLY A 103 22.56 -2.06 -6.66
CA GLY A 103 21.77 -1.02 -7.33
C GLY A 103 21.76 0.38 -6.68
N MET A 104 22.58 0.61 -5.64
CA MET A 104 22.63 1.91 -4.93
C MET A 104 22.89 3.12 -5.84
N GLN A 105 23.78 2.99 -6.84
CA GLN A 105 24.09 4.08 -7.77
C GLN A 105 22.90 4.46 -8.68
N HIS A 106 21.98 3.52 -8.89
CA HIS A 106 20.81 3.68 -9.77
C HIS A 106 19.48 3.64 -8.98
N HIS A 107 19.51 3.98 -7.69
CA HIS A 107 18.34 3.88 -6.78
C HIS A 107 17.06 4.55 -7.31
N LYS A 108 17.17 5.67 -8.03
CA LYS A 108 16.01 6.33 -8.66
C LYS A 108 15.45 5.53 -9.84
N ALA A 109 16.32 5.05 -10.72
CA ALA A 109 15.92 4.23 -11.85
C ALA A 109 15.28 2.92 -11.37
N LEU A 110 15.90 2.26 -10.40
CA LEU A 110 15.35 1.04 -9.79
C LEU A 110 14.00 1.29 -9.10
N PHE A 111 13.81 2.43 -8.45
CA PHE A 111 12.49 2.78 -7.92
C PHE A 111 11.43 2.77 -9.01
N PHE A 112 11.62 3.54 -10.09
CA PHE A 112 10.64 3.57 -11.16
C PHE A 112 10.49 2.22 -11.87
N THR A 113 11.58 1.47 -12.09
CA THR A 113 11.52 0.14 -12.72
C THR A 113 10.65 -0.81 -11.90
N PHE A 114 10.91 -0.94 -10.60
CA PHE A 114 10.13 -1.84 -9.73
C PHE A 114 8.67 -1.41 -9.64
N GLU A 115 8.40 -0.11 -9.47
CA GLU A 115 7.03 0.39 -9.38
C GLU A 115 6.26 0.25 -10.69
N ILE A 116 6.87 0.53 -11.85
CA ILE A 116 6.21 0.35 -13.15
C ILE A 116 5.86 -1.11 -13.38
N ILE A 117 6.79 -2.03 -13.10
CA ILE A 117 6.53 -3.47 -13.21
C ILE A 117 5.38 -3.86 -12.27
N ALA A 118 5.39 -3.39 -11.03
CA ALA A 118 4.33 -3.66 -10.07
C ALA A 118 2.97 -3.14 -10.52
N MET A 119 2.90 -1.94 -11.10
CA MET A 119 1.65 -1.37 -11.61
C MET A 119 1.13 -2.10 -12.86
N ILE A 120 2.02 -2.61 -13.72
CA ILE A 120 1.62 -3.48 -14.84
C ILE A 120 1.03 -4.79 -14.31
N LEU A 121 1.70 -5.41 -13.33
CA LEU A 121 1.22 -6.65 -12.72
C LEU A 121 -0.11 -6.45 -11.97
N LEU A 122 -0.27 -5.31 -11.29
CA LEU A 122 -1.52 -4.91 -10.66
C LEU A 122 -2.63 -4.77 -11.72
N GLY A 123 -2.39 -4.04 -12.81
CA GLY A 123 -3.38 -3.89 -13.88
C GLY A 123 -3.78 -5.23 -14.52
N LEU A 124 -2.84 -6.14 -14.70
CA LEU A 124 -3.12 -7.51 -15.14
C LEU A 124 -3.96 -8.28 -14.11
N PHE A 125 -3.59 -8.22 -12.83
CA PHE A 125 -4.34 -8.83 -11.73
C PHE A 125 -5.78 -8.31 -11.69
N ASP A 126 -5.97 -6.99 -11.70
CA ASP A 126 -7.27 -6.33 -11.66
C ASP A 126 -8.12 -6.68 -12.89
N TYR A 127 -7.51 -6.74 -14.08
CA TYR A 127 -8.20 -7.18 -15.30
C TYR A 127 -8.80 -8.58 -15.12
N TYR A 128 -8.04 -9.56 -14.64
CA TYR A 128 -8.56 -10.90 -14.40
C TYR A 128 -9.55 -10.96 -13.22
N ALA A 129 -9.33 -10.14 -12.18
CA ALA A 129 -10.22 -10.06 -11.03
C ALA A 129 -11.61 -9.56 -11.43
N LEU A 130 -11.69 -8.54 -12.29
CA LEU A 130 -12.96 -8.01 -12.80
C LEU A 130 -13.76 -9.02 -13.62
N GLN A 131 -13.07 -9.83 -14.45
CA GLN A 131 -13.70 -10.92 -15.20
C GLN A 131 -14.30 -11.98 -14.26
N PHE A 132 -13.61 -12.27 -13.15
CA PHE A 132 -14.08 -13.23 -12.16
C PHE A 132 -15.29 -12.74 -11.35
N VAL A 133 -15.33 -11.45 -11.00
CA VAL A 133 -16.42 -10.83 -10.23
C VAL A 133 -17.68 -10.62 -11.10
N GLY A 134 -17.59 -10.80 -12.42
CA GLY A 134 -18.73 -10.69 -13.33
C GLY A 134 -19.09 -9.25 -13.72
N VAL A 135 -18.19 -8.29 -13.48
CA VAL A 135 -18.32 -6.91 -13.96
C VAL A 135 -17.74 -6.86 -15.38
N GLY A 136 -18.54 -7.27 -16.37
CA GLY A 136 -18.15 -7.22 -17.77
C GLY A 136 -18.14 -5.77 -18.30
N PHE A 137 -17.09 -5.41 -19.04
CA PHE A 137 -17.08 -4.23 -19.91
C PHE A 137 -17.57 -4.59 -21.31
#